data_AF-A0A1L3LT03-F1
#
_entry.id   AF-A0A1L3LT03-F1
#
_cell.length_a   1.000
_cell.length_b   1.000
_cell.length_c   1.000
_cell.angle_alpha   90.00
_cell.angle_beta   90.00
_cell.angle_gamma   90.00
#
_symmetry.space_group_name_H-M   'P 1'
#
loop_
_entity.id
_entity.type
_entity.pdbx_description
1 polymer ?
#
loop_
_entity_poly.entity_id
_entity_poly.type
_entity_poly.pdbx_seq_one_letter_code
_entity_poly.pdbx_strand_id
1 'polypeptide(L)' 'MDFAQPMSFDPLGSDGLEMIERALHAELQRRAFSRKSEEAEALAAEVIAAYHAGVRDDLGLSIVAGLA' A
#
# COMPACT_ATOMS: atom_id res chain seq x y z
N MET A 1 -37.54 7.17 3.78
CA MET A 1 -36.19 7.73 3.59
C MET A 1 -35.24 6.74 4.21
N ASP A 2 -34.50 6.01 3.39
CA ASP A 2 -33.49 5.08 3.89
C ASP A 2 -32.26 5.23 3.00
N PHE A 3 -31.28 6.00 3.47
CA PHE A 3 -29.99 6.21 2.79
C PHE A 3 -28.84 6.28 3.80
N ALA A 4 -28.98 5.58 4.93
CA ALA A 4 -27.88 5.36 5.85
C ALA A 4 -27.47 3.89 5.79
N GLN A 5 -27.15 3.40 4.59
CA GLN A 5 -26.21 2.29 4.50
C GLN A 5 -24.94 2.80 5.20
N PRO A 6 -24.45 2.15 6.28
CA PRO A 6 -23.16 2.52 6.80
C PRO A 6 -22.21 2.35 5.63
N MET A 7 -21.58 3.44 5.17
CA MET A 7 -20.42 3.32 4.31
C MET A 7 -19.51 2.37 5.08
N SER A 8 -19.40 1.13 4.61
CA SER A 8 -18.45 0.18 5.14
C SER A 8 -17.12 0.90 5.03
N PHE A 9 -16.63 1.39 6.15
CA PHE A 9 -15.30 1.95 6.24
C PHE A 9 -14.40 0.78 5.91
N ASP A 10 -14.05 0.69 4.64
CA ASP A 10 -13.03 -0.20 4.14
C ASP A 10 -11.75 0.62 4.18
N PRO A 11 -10.99 0.58 5.29
CA PRO A 11 -9.82 1.43 5.48
C PRO A 11 -8.78 1.22 4.39
N LEU A 12 -8.82 0.10 3.67
CA LEU A 12 -7.95 -0.19 2.54
C LEU A 12 -8.70 -0.11 1.21
N GLY A 13 -9.88 -0.70 1.08
CA GLY A 13 -10.53 -0.86 -0.22
C GLY A 13 -9.83 -1.93 -1.05
N SER A 14 -10.56 -2.65 -1.90
CA SER A 14 -9.94 -3.52 -2.92
C SER A 14 -8.89 -2.75 -3.73
N ASP A 15 -9.21 -1.51 -4.11
CA ASP A 15 -8.34 -0.65 -4.89
C ASP A 15 -7.08 -0.25 -4.11
N GLY A 16 -7.19 0.09 -2.82
CA GLY A 16 -6.03 0.47 -2.01
C GLY A 16 -5.11 -0.71 -1.72
N LEU A 17 -5.66 -1.92 -1.55
CA LEU A 17 -4.87 -3.15 -1.47
C LEU A 17 -4.06 -3.38 -2.76
N GLU A 18 -4.69 -3.26 -3.93
CA GLU A 18 -3.99 -3.41 -5.21
C GLU A 18 -2.87 -2.38 -5.39
N MET A 19 -3.10 -1.13 -4.99
CA MET A 19 -2.08 -0.08 -5.06
C MET A 19 -0.88 -0.37 -4.15
N ILE A 20 -1.13 -0.78 -2.90
CA ILE A 20 -0.09 -1.18 -1.95
C ILE A 20 0.70 -2.38 -2.48
N GLU A 21 0.01 -3.41 -2.98
CA GLU A 21 0.66 -4.60 -3.54
C GLU A 21 1.55 -4.27 -4.74
N ARG A 22 1.07 -3.39 -5.65
CA ARG A 22 1.85 -2.97 -6.82
C ARG A 22 3.12 -2.22 -6.42
N ALA A 23 3.02 -1.25 -5.51
CA ALA A 23 4.16 -0.49 -5.03
C ALA A 23 5.19 -1.38 -4.32
N LEU A 24 4.73 -2.25 -3.42
CA LEU A 24 5.57 -3.20 -2.71
C LEU A 24 6.28 -4.17 -3.68
N HIS A 25 5.53 -4.79 -4.59
CA HIS A 25 6.08 -5.78 -5.50
C HIS A 25 7.11 -5.18 -6.46
N ALA A 26 6.85 -4.00 -7.01
CA ALA A 26 7.79 -3.31 -7.88
C ALA A 26 9.11 -3.03 -7.17
N GLU A 27 9.06 -2.59 -5.90
CA GLU A 27 10.28 -2.30 -5.16
C GLU A 27 11.03 -3.56 -4.73
N LEU A 28 10.33 -4.61 -4.30
CA LEU A 28 10.96 -5.89 -3.99
C LEU A 28 11.70 -6.47 -5.20
N GLN A 29 11.09 -6.38 -6.39
CA GLN A 29 11.74 -6.77 -7.64
C GLN A 29 12.97 -5.91 -7.93
N ARG A 30 12.88 -4.59 -7.75
CA ARG A 30 14.00 -3.66 -7.98
C ARG A 30 15.19 -3.96 -7.06
N ARG A 31 14.94 -4.25 -5.78
CA ARG A 31 15.98 -4.58 -4.79
C ARG A 31 16.40 -6.05 -4.81
N ALA A 32 15.78 -6.89 -5.66
CA ALA A 32 15.94 -8.34 -5.67
C ALA A 32 15.71 -8.99 -4.29
N PHE A 33 14.83 -8.39 -3.48
CA PHE A 33 14.50 -8.91 -2.16
C PHE A 33 13.56 -10.11 -2.25
N SER A 34 13.82 -11.11 -1.41
CA SER A 34 12.87 -12.19 -1.19
C SER A 34 11.64 -11.63 -0.50
N ARG A 35 10.45 -12.05 -0.96
CA ARG A 35 9.17 -11.68 -0.31
C ARG A 35 9.07 -12.14 1.14
N LYS A 36 9.91 -13.09 1.57
CA LYS A 36 9.95 -13.63 2.94
C LYS A 36 11.17 -13.13 3.73
N SER A 37 11.57 -11.88 3.50
CA SER A 37 12.69 -11.25 4.19
C SER A 37 12.18 -10.19 5.17
N GLU A 38 12.97 -9.89 6.20
CA GLU A 38 12.65 -8.82 7.16
C GLU A 38 12.58 -7.46 6.44
N GLU A 39 13.42 -7.26 5.42
CA GLU A 39 13.41 -6.07 4.58
C GLU A 39 12.11 -5.92 3.80
N ALA A 40 11.53 -7.04 3.34
CA ALA A 40 10.25 -7.02 2.65
C ALA A 40 9.08 -6.71 3.60
N GLU A 41 9.14 -7.20 4.84
CA GLU A 41 8.14 -6.92 5.87
C GLU A 41 8.20 -5.45 6.31
N ALA A 42 9.40 -4.92 6.55
CA ALA A 42 9.60 -3.51 6.90
C ALA A 42 9.06 -2.58 5.79
N LEU A 43 9.38 -2.88 4.54
CA LEU A 43 8.88 -2.13 3.39
C LEU A 43 7.35 -2.18 3.28
N ALA A 44 6.74 -3.36 3.49
CA ALA A 44 5.29 -3.50 3.48
C ALA A 44 4.64 -2.65 4.58
N ALA A 45 5.22 -2.65 5.79
CA ALA A 45 4.74 -1.83 6.90
C ALA A 45 4.81 -0.33 6.60
N GLU A 46 5.89 0.15 5.98
CA GLU A 46 6.05 1.55 5.58
C GLU A 46 5.00 1.98 4.55
N VAL A 47 4.77 1.18 3.52
CA VAL A 47 3.78 1.49 2.46
C VAL A 47 2.35 1.48 3.02
N ILE A 48 2.01 0.51 3.87
CA ILE A 48 0.70 0.46 4.56
C ILE A 48 0.54 1.66 5.50
N ALA A 49 1.58 2.04 6.24
CA ALA A 49 1.54 3.20 7.14
C ALA A 49 1.32 4.51 6.35
N ALA A 50 2.00 4.69 5.22
CA ALA A 50 1.81 5.84 4.35
C ALA A 50 0.40 5.89 3.77
N TYR A 51 -0.15 4.73 3.37
CA TYR A 51 -1.55 4.65 2.99
C TYR A 51 -2.43 5.08 4.16
N HIS A 52 -2.30 4.52 5.36
CA HIS A 52 -3.12 4.98 6.49
C HIS A 52 -2.93 6.45 6.87
N ALA A 53 -1.76 7.05 6.59
CA ALA A 53 -1.48 8.47 6.79
C ALA A 53 -2.10 9.40 5.74
N GLY A 54 -2.72 8.86 4.68
CA GLY A 54 -3.48 9.64 3.69
C GLY A 54 -2.92 9.63 2.27
N VAL A 55 -1.84 8.89 2.00
CA VAL A 55 -1.36 8.70 0.62
C VAL A 55 -2.37 7.81 -0.12
N ARG A 56 -2.94 8.32 -1.22
CA ARG A 56 -4.04 7.67 -1.97
C ARG A 56 -3.77 7.59 -3.47
N ASP A 57 -2.51 7.75 -3.89
CA ASP A 57 -2.10 7.69 -5.29
C ASP A 57 -0.84 6.84 -5.47
N ASP A 58 -0.70 6.26 -6.67
CA ASP A 58 0.38 5.33 -7.03
C ASP A 58 1.76 5.97 -6.91
N LEU A 59 1.90 7.25 -7.27
CA LEU A 59 3.18 7.94 -7.26
C LEU A 59 3.66 8.15 -5.81
N GLY A 60 2.77 8.61 -4.93
CA GLY A 60 3.06 8.78 -3.51
C GLY A 60 3.50 7.48 -2.84
N LEU A 61 2.78 6.38 -3.08
CA LEU A 61 3.16 5.07 -2.53
C LEU A 61 4.47 4.55 -3.14
N SER A 62 4.73 4.83 -4.42
CA SER A 62 5.99 4.45 -5.07
C SER A 62 7.18 5.20 -4.49
N ILE A 63 7.03 6.50 -4.18
CA ILE A 63 8.07 7.29 -3.51
C ILE A 63 8.36 6.71 -2.12
N VAL A 64 7.32 6.37 -1.35
CA VAL A 64 7.48 5.74 -0.03
C VAL A 64 8.17 4.40 -0.13
N ALA A 65 7.81 3.59 -1.13
CA ALA A 65 8.48 2.32 -1.38
C ALA A 65 9.95 2.51 -1.80
N GLY A 66 10.36 3.70 -2.25
CA GLY A 66 11.72 3.98 -2.72
C GLY A 66 11.93 3.64 -4.20
N LEU A 67 10.85 3.67 -5.00
CA LEU A 67 10.86 3.51 -6.46
C LEU A 67 11.23 4.80 -7.22
N ALA A 68 11.24 5.96 -6.55
CA ALA A 68 11.46 7.28 -7.15
C ALA A 68 12.91 7.77 -7.02
#